data_AF-A0A0D0S9V0-F1
#
_entry.id   AF-A0A0D0S9V0-F1
#
_cell.length_a   1.000
_cell.length_b   1.000
_cell.length_c   1.000
_cell.angle_alpha   90.00
_cell.angle_beta   90.00
_cell.angle_gamma   90.00
#
_symmetry.space_group_name_H-M   'P 1'
#
loop_
_entity.id
_entity.type
_entity.pdbx_description
1 polymer ?
#
loop_
_entity_poly.entity_id
_entity_poly.type
_entity_poly.pdbx_seq_one_letter_code
_entity_poly.pdbx_strand_id
1 'polypeptide(L)'
;MTSPNTLSSFIKYCAKNYPANRNELIFWNHGGGSVTGYGYDEKNPRSGSMSLSGINKALKSAGTTFDFIGFDACLMATVETALMLDDYADYLIGSEETEPGIGWYYTNWLNQLSKNPSMSTVELGKIIADDFVSECDKNCKGQKTTLSVIDLAEASTTIPSVLADFSKSTTDLIKNDSYKTVSNARYKAREFAQSSAIDQVDLVHLAKNIGSDAGNKLSDAILSAVKYNQTSSNMTNAYGLSVYFPAKKAKNVDTVVNTYKEIGIDEEYSRCIQTFASMSVSGQAASGGTTSALPSLLGSLSSQSSDIDFGQIIGNLVVGQLGNLTIEGLTSGNMNFFSNKAIDTDAMASYIEKNHIDASKLIWSKGEKPVLELSEDEWSLVQELELNVYYDDGKGFIDLGLDNVFEFDDKKNLVGSYDNTWLAINGQPVAYYYESTVDDGKNYTITGHVPAYLNGERVNLMLVFDNEHPHGIIVGAEAVYKDGQTNTVAKSTTQLQEGDKLDFICDYYSYDGTYQDSYYLGEQLTVTNDMEISNVNVGEKTSAVYRLTDIYGQNYWTEVIPK
;
A
#
# COMPACT_ATOMS: atom_id res chain seq x y z
N MET A 1 23.15 -2.77 -6.55
CA MET A 1 23.55 -2.36 -7.92
C MET A 1 22.44 -1.52 -8.52
N THR A 2 22.62 -0.20 -8.59
CA THR A 2 21.54 0.76 -8.95
C THR A 2 21.81 1.50 -10.28
N SER A 3 22.97 1.29 -10.92
CA SER A 3 23.35 1.92 -12.19
C SER A 3 23.09 1.03 -13.41
N PRO A 4 22.36 1.51 -14.44
CA PRO A 4 22.14 0.77 -15.70
C PRO A 4 23.43 0.36 -16.42
N ASN A 5 24.46 1.21 -16.36
CA ASN A 5 25.75 0.95 -17.01
C ASN A 5 26.49 -0.22 -16.34
N THR A 6 26.42 -0.31 -15.01
CA THR A 6 27.02 -1.41 -14.26
C THR A 6 26.34 -2.73 -14.59
N LEU A 7 24.99 -2.76 -14.61
CA LEU A 7 24.23 -3.95 -14.99
C LEU A 7 24.54 -4.40 -16.43
N SER A 8 24.52 -3.48 -17.39
CA SER A 8 24.84 -3.79 -18.79
C SER A 8 26.27 -4.34 -18.94
N SER A 9 27.23 -3.74 -18.23
CA SER A 9 28.62 -4.19 -18.25
C SER A 9 28.79 -5.58 -17.63
N PHE A 10 28.06 -5.87 -16.56
CA PHE A 10 28.03 -7.18 -15.91
C PHE A 10 27.46 -8.25 -16.86
N ILE A 11 26.32 -8.00 -17.48
CA ILE A 11 25.71 -8.95 -18.44
C ILE A 11 26.64 -9.21 -19.61
N LYS A 12 27.22 -8.17 -20.21
CA LYS A 12 28.20 -8.31 -21.31
C LYS A 12 29.44 -9.11 -20.91
N TYR A 13 29.92 -8.89 -19.68
CA TYR A 13 31.03 -9.65 -19.14
C TYR A 13 30.67 -11.14 -19.03
N CYS A 14 29.49 -11.47 -18.50
CA CYS A 14 29.02 -12.84 -18.37
C CYS A 14 28.85 -13.50 -19.75
N ALA A 15 28.13 -12.88 -20.67
CA ALA A 15 27.90 -13.40 -22.02
C ALA A 15 29.21 -13.65 -22.80
N LYS A 16 30.23 -12.80 -22.60
CA LYS A 16 31.54 -12.95 -23.24
C LYS A 16 32.37 -14.11 -22.67
N ASN A 17 32.36 -14.28 -21.35
CA ASN A 17 33.28 -15.20 -20.67
C ASN A 17 32.65 -16.57 -20.37
N TYR A 18 31.31 -16.64 -20.32
CA TYR A 18 30.54 -17.84 -19.98
C TYR A 18 29.40 -18.05 -20.98
N PRO A 19 29.72 -18.31 -22.27
CA PRO A 19 28.69 -18.53 -23.28
C PRO A 19 27.85 -19.77 -22.93
N ALA A 20 26.53 -19.62 -22.95
CA ALA A 20 25.57 -20.68 -22.66
C ALA A 20 24.42 -20.68 -23.69
N ASN A 21 23.73 -21.82 -23.80
CA ASN A 21 22.53 -21.92 -24.65
C ASN A 21 21.28 -21.32 -24.01
N ARG A 22 21.29 -21.21 -22.67
CA ARG A 22 20.21 -20.71 -21.82
C ARG A 22 20.84 -19.76 -20.82
N ASN A 23 20.27 -18.59 -20.63
CA ASN A 23 20.77 -17.59 -19.68
C ASN A 23 19.66 -17.24 -18.69
N GLU A 24 20.03 -17.01 -17.44
CA GLU A 24 19.12 -16.59 -16.38
C GLU A 24 19.70 -15.33 -15.73
N LEU A 25 18.84 -14.38 -15.38
CA LEU A 25 19.25 -13.17 -14.66
C LEU A 25 18.35 -12.97 -13.46
N ILE A 26 18.94 -12.98 -12.26
CA ILE A 26 18.21 -12.78 -11.01
C ILE A 26 18.65 -11.48 -10.36
N PHE A 27 17.67 -10.62 -10.09
CA PHE A 27 17.80 -9.39 -9.34
C PHE A 27 17.52 -9.68 -7.86
N TRP A 28 18.56 -9.64 -7.00
CA TRP A 28 18.44 -9.81 -5.55
C TRP A 28 18.67 -8.49 -4.81
N ASN A 29 17.62 -7.91 -4.22
CA ASN A 29 17.68 -6.74 -3.33
C ASN A 29 16.25 -6.30 -2.88
N HIS A 30 16.13 -5.05 -2.42
CA HIS A 30 14.89 -4.28 -2.34
C HIS A 30 14.20 -4.09 -3.70
N GLY A 31 12.88 -3.97 -3.66
CA GLY A 31 12.09 -3.53 -4.80
C GLY A 31 11.09 -2.45 -4.40
N GLY A 32 10.66 -1.67 -5.38
CA GLY A 32 9.69 -0.59 -5.25
C GLY A 32 8.73 -0.53 -6.43
N GLY A 33 8.55 -1.71 -7.05
CA GLY A 33 7.64 -1.98 -8.16
C GLY A 33 7.62 -0.90 -9.24
N SER A 34 6.41 -0.52 -9.67
CA SER A 34 6.21 0.41 -10.78
C SER A 34 6.69 1.83 -10.51
N VAL A 35 6.80 2.22 -9.23
CA VAL A 35 7.12 3.60 -8.84
C VAL A 35 8.62 3.85 -8.85
N THR A 36 9.40 2.99 -8.22
CA THR A 36 10.85 3.21 -8.03
C THR A 36 11.74 2.09 -8.54
N GLY A 37 11.15 1.02 -9.08
CA GLY A 37 11.89 -0.08 -9.70
C GLY A 37 12.66 -0.90 -8.68
N TYR A 38 13.94 -1.13 -8.91
CA TYR A 38 14.72 -2.13 -8.19
C TYR A 38 16.00 -1.59 -7.56
N GLY A 39 16.31 -2.12 -6.37
CA GLY A 39 17.62 -2.09 -5.76
C GLY A 39 17.89 -0.85 -4.91
N TYR A 40 18.64 -1.07 -3.84
CA TYR A 40 19.17 -0.02 -2.98
C TYR A 40 20.65 -0.34 -2.66
N ASP A 41 21.49 0.69 -2.67
CA ASP A 41 22.92 0.57 -2.39
C ASP A 41 23.24 1.25 -1.05
N GLU A 42 23.36 0.46 0.02
CA GLU A 42 23.64 0.95 1.36
C GLU A 42 24.98 1.70 1.48
N LYS A 43 25.94 1.45 0.57
CA LYS A 43 27.21 2.17 0.53
C LYS A 43 27.09 3.49 -0.24
N ASN A 44 26.09 3.61 -1.10
CA ASN A 44 25.79 4.81 -1.87
C ASN A 44 24.29 5.17 -1.74
N PRO A 45 23.76 5.44 -0.53
CA PRO A 45 22.31 5.57 -0.31
C PRO A 45 21.67 6.69 -1.13
N ARG A 46 22.47 7.69 -1.53
CA ARG A 46 22.03 8.80 -2.39
C ARG A 46 21.93 8.44 -3.88
N SER A 47 22.30 7.23 -4.29
CA SER A 47 22.20 6.79 -5.70
C SER A 47 20.76 6.53 -6.12
N GLY A 48 19.82 6.44 -5.16
CA GLY A 48 18.47 5.96 -5.41
C GLY A 48 18.45 4.52 -5.89
N SER A 49 17.32 4.14 -6.48
CA SER A 49 17.07 2.83 -7.10
C SER A 49 17.17 2.88 -8.62
N MET A 50 17.21 1.71 -9.26
CA MET A 50 17.14 1.60 -10.72
C MET A 50 15.67 1.53 -11.16
N SER A 51 15.18 2.59 -11.82
CA SER A 51 13.82 2.59 -12.41
C SER A 51 13.65 1.49 -13.46
N LEU A 52 12.39 1.13 -13.78
CA LEU A 52 12.09 0.19 -14.87
C LEU A 52 12.69 0.65 -16.22
N SER A 53 12.69 1.97 -16.49
CA SER A 53 13.34 2.51 -17.69
C SER A 53 14.87 2.39 -17.65
N GLY A 54 15.48 2.44 -16.46
CA GLY A 54 16.89 2.14 -16.25
C GLY A 54 17.23 0.68 -16.52
N ILE A 55 16.38 -0.25 -16.05
CA ILE A 55 16.51 -1.69 -16.33
C ILE A 55 16.38 -1.93 -17.84
N ASN A 56 15.35 -1.38 -18.49
CA ASN A 56 15.14 -1.46 -19.94
C ASN A 56 16.39 -0.98 -20.72
N LYS A 57 16.93 0.20 -20.37
CA LYS A 57 18.17 0.74 -20.97
C LYS A 57 19.37 -0.20 -20.79
N ALA A 58 19.50 -0.83 -19.62
CA ALA A 58 20.59 -1.75 -19.32
C ALA A 58 20.51 -3.05 -20.14
N LEU A 59 19.33 -3.68 -20.18
CA LEU A 59 19.06 -4.93 -20.92
C LEU A 59 19.21 -4.72 -22.42
N LYS A 60 18.62 -3.64 -22.96
CA LYS A 60 18.81 -3.23 -24.36
C LYS A 60 20.27 -3.04 -24.73
N SER A 61 21.03 -2.34 -23.87
CA SER A 61 22.46 -2.14 -24.09
C SER A 61 23.25 -3.44 -24.01
N ALA A 62 22.84 -4.37 -23.14
CA ALA A 62 23.48 -5.66 -22.96
C ALA A 62 23.34 -6.56 -24.19
N GLY A 63 22.18 -6.55 -24.84
CA GLY A 63 21.92 -7.33 -26.07
C GLY A 63 21.96 -8.85 -25.84
N THR A 64 21.62 -9.30 -24.63
CA THR A 64 21.53 -10.72 -24.24
C THR A 64 20.09 -11.01 -23.86
N THR A 65 19.55 -12.14 -24.32
CA THR A 65 18.23 -12.65 -23.96
C THR A 65 18.33 -13.76 -22.92
N PHE A 66 17.26 -13.94 -22.15
CA PHE A 66 17.22 -14.85 -21.01
C PHE A 66 16.02 -15.80 -21.11
N ASP A 67 16.16 -17.01 -20.60
CA ASP A 67 15.03 -17.92 -20.41
C ASP A 67 14.07 -17.35 -19.37
N PHE A 68 14.61 -16.80 -18.28
CA PHE A 68 13.83 -15.98 -17.39
C PHE A 68 14.65 -14.84 -16.80
N ILE A 69 13.94 -13.77 -16.45
CA ILE A 69 14.42 -12.75 -15.55
C ILE A 69 13.63 -12.89 -14.24
N GLY A 70 14.36 -13.10 -13.16
CA GLY A 70 13.81 -13.26 -11.82
C GLY A 70 14.05 -12.03 -10.96
N PHE A 71 13.07 -11.63 -10.17
CA PHE A 71 13.23 -10.64 -9.11
C PHE A 71 13.01 -11.34 -7.77
N ASP A 72 14.12 -11.70 -7.12
CA ASP A 72 14.16 -12.00 -5.69
C ASP A 72 14.21 -10.65 -4.95
N ALA A 73 13.16 -9.86 -5.20
CA ALA A 73 12.93 -8.51 -4.75
C ALA A 73 11.43 -8.19 -4.69
N CYS A 74 11.06 -7.34 -3.74
CA CYS A 74 9.67 -6.97 -3.47
C CYS A 74 8.97 -6.32 -4.67
N LEU A 75 7.67 -6.61 -4.86
CA LEU A 75 6.75 -5.80 -5.68
C LEU A 75 7.05 -5.76 -7.18
N MET A 76 7.88 -6.68 -7.69
CA MET A 76 8.35 -6.67 -9.09
C MET A 76 7.48 -7.51 -10.04
N ALA A 77 6.51 -8.29 -9.54
CA ALA A 77 5.49 -8.90 -10.40
C ALA A 77 4.41 -7.86 -10.75
N THR A 78 4.75 -6.99 -11.70
CA THR A 78 3.84 -5.96 -12.20
C THR A 78 3.65 -6.11 -13.70
N VAL A 79 2.48 -5.72 -14.22
CA VAL A 79 2.23 -5.72 -15.68
C VAL A 79 3.27 -4.88 -16.42
N GLU A 80 3.71 -3.77 -15.82
CA GLU A 80 4.66 -2.86 -16.43
C GLU A 80 6.06 -3.45 -16.48
N THR A 81 6.43 -4.24 -15.47
CA THR A 81 7.66 -5.02 -15.47
C THR A 81 7.58 -6.13 -16.51
N ALA A 82 6.47 -6.87 -16.58
CA ALA A 82 6.29 -7.94 -17.57
C ALA A 82 6.38 -7.39 -19.01
N LEU A 83 5.61 -6.36 -19.34
CA LEU A 83 5.62 -5.77 -20.69
C LEU A 83 6.97 -5.15 -21.08
N MET A 84 7.71 -4.60 -20.11
CA MET A 84 9.06 -4.08 -20.35
C MET A 84 10.07 -5.19 -20.66
N LEU A 85 9.87 -6.40 -20.10
CA LEU A 85 10.83 -7.50 -20.20
C LEU A 85 10.66 -8.41 -21.41
N ASP A 86 9.53 -8.35 -22.13
CA ASP A 86 9.22 -9.21 -23.27
C ASP A 86 10.32 -9.21 -24.36
N ASP A 87 10.98 -8.07 -24.60
CA ASP A 87 12.10 -7.96 -25.54
C ASP A 87 13.38 -8.69 -25.08
N TYR A 88 13.44 -9.15 -23.83
CA TYR A 88 14.68 -9.60 -23.18
C TYR A 88 14.57 -10.98 -22.54
N ALA A 89 13.38 -11.51 -22.27
CA ALA A 89 13.22 -12.82 -21.66
C ALA A 89 11.93 -13.54 -22.08
N ASP A 90 11.92 -14.88 -21.95
CA ASP A 90 10.71 -15.67 -22.19
C ASP A 90 9.76 -15.64 -20.99
N TYR A 91 10.30 -15.60 -19.76
CA TYR A 91 9.53 -15.60 -18.52
C TYR A 91 9.98 -14.53 -17.51
N LEU A 92 9.01 -14.02 -16.75
CA LEU A 92 9.24 -13.26 -15.52
C LEU A 92 8.91 -14.16 -14.32
N ILE A 93 9.77 -14.13 -13.30
CA ILE A 93 9.47 -14.67 -11.97
C ILE A 93 9.58 -13.54 -10.95
N GLY A 94 8.53 -13.29 -10.18
CA GLY A 94 8.56 -12.23 -9.17
C GLY A 94 7.37 -12.27 -8.21
N SER A 95 7.43 -11.42 -7.18
CA SER A 95 6.40 -11.26 -6.16
C SER A 95 5.56 -10.00 -6.40
N GLU A 96 4.24 -10.10 -6.17
CA GLU A 96 3.35 -8.94 -6.10
C GLU A 96 3.48 -8.21 -4.75
N GLU A 97 3.83 -8.96 -3.70
CA GLU A 97 4.00 -8.47 -2.34
C GLU A 97 5.48 -8.21 -2.04
N THR A 98 5.75 -7.62 -0.88
CA THR A 98 7.04 -7.74 -0.20
C THR A 98 7.46 -9.20 -0.06
N GLU A 99 8.77 -9.42 -0.12
CA GLU A 99 9.36 -10.75 0.05
C GLU A 99 10.05 -10.80 1.42
N PRO A 100 9.91 -11.90 2.18
CA PRO A 100 10.67 -12.10 3.41
C PRO A 100 12.18 -12.09 3.19
N GLY A 101 12.92 -11.69 4.23
CA GLY A 101 14.37 -11.46 4.17
C GLY A 101 15.22 -12.69 3.85
N ILE A 102 14.66 -13.88 4.00
CA ILE A 102 15.32 -15.14 3.65
C ILE A 102 15.51 -15.29 2.12
N GLY A 103 14.72 -14.57 1.30
CA GLY A 103 14.74 -14.65 -0.15
C GLY A 103 14.37 -16.04 -0.69
N TRP A 104 14.66 -16.27 -1.97
CA TRP A 104 14.38 -17.56 -2.60
C TRP A 104 15.26 -18.68 -2.05
N TYR A 105 14.75 -19.92 -2.03
CA TYR A 105 15.51 -21.09 -1.58
C TYR A 105 16.35 -21.70 -2.73
N TYR A 106 17.55 -21.15 -2.95
CA TYR A 106 18.42 -21.49 -4.08
C TYR A 106 18.86 -22.96 -4.16
N THR A 107 19.01 -23.62 -3.01
CA THR A 107 19.65 -24.94 -2.96
C THR A 107 18.90 -26.01 -3.74
N ASN A 108 17.58 -26.09 -3.63
CA ASN A 108 16.82 -27.18 -4.24
C ASN A 108 16.73 -27.03 -5.76
N TRP A 109 16.25 -25.89 -6.26
CA TRP A 109 16.08 -25.71 -7.71
C TRP A 109 17.41 -25.76 -8.48
N LEU A 110 18.52 -25.23 -7.93
CA LEU A 110 19.85 -25.36 -8.56
C LEU A 110 20.30 -26.82 -8.62
N ASN A 111 20.04 -27.61 -7.58
CA ASN A 111 20.34 -29.04 -7.56
C ASN A 111 19.51 -29.79 -8.62
N GLN A 112 18.23 -29.45 -8.79
CA GLN A 112 17.38 -30.06 -9.80
C GLN A 112 17.81 -29.67 -11.22
N LEU A 113 18.10 -28.39 -11.45
CA LEU A 113 18.60 -27.88 -12.73
C LEU A 113 19.95 -28.52 -13.11
N SER A 114 20.86 -28.72 -12.15
CA SER A 114 22.13 -29.39 -12.41
C SER A 114 21.98 -30.85 -12.87
N LYS A 115 20.92 -31.54 -12.41
CA LYS A 115 20.60 -32.93 -12.80
C LYS A 115 19.88 -32.99 -14.14
N ASN A 116 19.08 -31.97 -14.46
CA ASN A 116 18.34 -31.87 -15.71
C ASN A 116 18.40 -30.43 -16.29
N PRO A 117 19.48 -30.05 -16.99
CA PRO A 117 19.59 -28.73 -17.61
C PRO A 117 18.55 -28.46 -18.72
N SER A 118 17.81 -29.48 -19.15
CA SER A 118 16.73 -29.39 -20.13
C SER A 118 15.34 -29.23 -19.50
N MET A 119 15.24 -29.07 -18.17
CA MET A 119 14.00 -28.75 -17.48
C MET A 119 13.37 -27.48 -18.07
N SER A 120 12.06 -27.50 -18.29
CA SER A 120 11.34 -26.33 -18.79
C SER A 120 11.38 -25.18 -17.77
N THR A 121 11.44 -23.94 -18.25
CA THR A 121 11.46 -22.76 -17.37
C THR A 121 10.22 -22.67 -16.47
N VAL A 122 9.05 -23.09 -16.96
CA VAL A 122 7.82 -23.13 -16.15
C VAL A 122 7.92 -24.14 -15.00
N GLU A 123 8.49 -25.32 -15.24
CA GLU A 123 8.71 -26.32 -14.18
C GLU A 123 9.74 -25.83 -13.16
N LEU A 124 10.82 -25.20 -13.63
CA LEU A 124 11.82 -24.59 -12.75
C LEU A 124 11.22 -23.48 -11.88
N GLY A 125 10.44 -22.58 -12.49
CA GLY A 125 9.78 -21.48 -11.79
C GLY A 125 8.75 -21.96 -10.76
N LYS A 126 8.06 -23.07 -11.01
CA LYS A 126 7.20 -23.73 -10.02
C LYS A 126 7.97 -24.18 -8.79
N ILE A 127 9.11 -24.83 -8.98
CA ILE A 127 9.97 -25.27 -7.88
C ILE A 127 10.44 -24.06 -7.07
N ILE A 128 10.88 -22.98 -7.74
CA ILE A 128 11.31 -21.74 -7.08
C ILE A 128 10.17 -21.16 -6.21
N ALA A 129 8.97 -21.03 -6.76
CA ALA A 129 7.82 -20.47 -6.07
C ALA A 129 7.36 -21.33 -4.89
N ASP A 130 7.27 -22.65 -5.08
CA ASP A 130 6.88 -23.59 -4.01
C ASP A 130 7.90 -23.62 -2.88
N ASP A 131 9.19 -23.66 -3.19
CA ASP A 131 10.24 -23.67 -2.19
C ASP A 131 10.27 -22.34 -1.41
N PHE A 132 10.11 -21.20 -2.11
CA PHE A 132 10.07 -19.88 -1.47
C PHE A 132 8.94 -19.79 -0.44
N VAL A 133 7.70 -20.09 -0.83
CA VAL A 133 6.56 -20.02 0.09
C VAL A 133 6.69 -21.06 1.20
N SER A 134 7.10 -22.29 0.89
CA SER A 134 7.28 -23.33 1.92
C SER A 134 8.36 -22.99 2.96
N GLU A 135 9.47 -22.39 2.55
CA GLU A 135 10.51 -21.96 3.48
C GLU A 135 10.11 -20.72 4.27
N CYS A 136 9.33 -19.80 3.68
CA CYS A 136 8.75 -18.68 4.41
C CYS A 136 7.72 -19.15 5.46
N ASP A 137 6.88 -20.13 5.16
CA ASP A 137 5.92 -20.69 6.12
C ASP A 137 6.62 -21.36 7.32
N LYS A 138 7.81 -21.93 7.11
CA LYS A 138 8.60 -22.56 8.19
C LYS A 138 9.36 -21.53 9.02
N ASN A 139 10.00 -20.58 8.34
CA ASN A 139 11.00 -19.72 8.95
C ASN A 139 10.49 -18.30 9.22
N CYS A 140 9.36 -17.87 8.66
CA CYS A 140 8.81 -16.50 8.70
C CYS A 140 7.28 -16.52 8.92
N LYS A 141 6.81 -17.33 9.88
CA LYS A 141 5.37 -17.55 10.12
C LYS A 141 4.58 -16.24 10.22
N GLY A 142 3.44 -16.20 9.52
CA GLY A 142 2.53 -15.05 9.50
C GLY A 142 2.89 -13.97 8.49
N GLN A 143 4.09 -14.00 7.90
CA GLN A 143 4.43 -13.09 6.81
C GLN A 143 3.71 -13.49 5.52
N LYS A 144 3.26 -12.47 4.78
CA LYS A 144 2.57 -12.63 3.50
C LYS A 144 3.59 -12.89 2.40
N THR A 145 3.35 -13.88 1.54
CA THR A 145 4.23 -14.17 0.39
C THR A 145 3.44 -14.41 -0.88
N THR A 146 3.95 -13.90 -2.00
CA THR A 146 3.49 -14.27 -3.35
C THR A 146 4.69 -14.54 -4.25
N LEU A 147 4.56 -15.48 -5.19
CA LEU A 147 5.53 -15.63 -6.27
C LEU A 147 4.86 -16.24 -7.50
N SER A 148 4.98 -15.56 -8.63
CA SER A 148 4.35 -15.96 -9.89
C SER A 148 5.37 -16.19 -11.00
N VAL A 149 4.98 -17.02 -11.97
CA VAL A 149 5.71 -17.29 -13.21
C VAL A 149 4.85 -16.81 -14.37
N ILE A 150 5.33 -15.81 -15.10
CA ILE A 150 4.58 -15.13 -16.17
C ILE A 150 5.24 -15.42 -17.50
N ASP A 151 4.44 -15.85 -18.48
CA ASP A 151 4.84 -15.98 -19.88
C ASP A 151 4.81 -14.61 -20.56
N LEU A 152 5.98 -14.09 -20.91
CA LEU A 152 6.12 -12.72 -21.38
C LEU A 152 5.59 -12.53 -22.81
N ALA A 153 5.80 -13.53 -23.68
CA ALA A 153 5.30 -13.50 -25.05
C ALA A 153 3.76 -13.50 -25.09
N GLU A 154 3.12 -14.26 -24.20
CA GLU A 154 1.67 -14.23 -24.07
C GLU A 154 1.17 -12.93 -23.45
N ALA A 155 1.84 -12.44 -22.39
CA ALA A 155 1.51 -11.18 -21.74
C ALA A 155 1.55 -10.01 -22.74
N SER A 156 2.64 -9.86 -23.50
CA SER A 156 2.82 -8.78 -24.48
C SER A 156 1.85 -8.85 -25.65
N THR A 157 1.41 -10.06 -26.02
CA THR A 157 0.44 -10.26 -27.11
C THR A 157 -1.00 -9.99 -26.68
N THR A 158 -1.37 -10.35 -25.45
CA THR A 158 -2.78 -10.40 -25.03
C THR A 158 -3.21 -9.24 -24.13
N ILE A 159 -2.32 -8.73 -23.26
CA ILE A 159 -2.68 -7.74 -22.23
C ILE A 159 -2.84 -6.32 -22.79
N PRO A 160 -1.96 -5.78 -23.67
CA PRO A 160 -1.98 -4.34 -23.99
C PRO A 160 -3.33 -3.81 -24.51
N SER A 161 -3.96 -4.53 -25.46
CA SER A 161 -5.24 -4.10 -26.04
C SER A 161 -6.38 -4.14 -25.03
N VAL A 162 -6.46 -5.20 -24.21
CA VAL A 162 -7.53 -5.33 -23.21
C VAL A 162 -7.32 -4.41 -22.01
N LEU A 163 -6.06 -4.08 -21.69
CA LEU A 163 -5.72 -3.06 -20.70
C LEU A 163 -6.18 -1.68 -21.19
N ALA A 164 -5.96 -1.33 -22.45
CA ALA A 164 -6.45 -0.07 -23.02
C ALA A 164 -7.99 0.01 -22.99
N ASP A 165 -8.69 -1.08 -23.37
CA ASP A 165 -10.15 -1.15 -23.28
C ASP A 165 -10.67 -1.00 -21.85
N PHE A 166 -10.03 -1.68 -20.88
CA PHE A 166 -10.33 -1.53 -19.45
C PHE A 166 -10.11 -0.10 -18.97
N SER A 167 -9.00 0.52 -19.36
CA SER A 167 -8.64 1.90 -19.00
C SER A 167 -9.67 2.90 -19.49
N LYS A 168 -10.09 2.73 -20.75
CA LYS A 168 -11.13 3.56 -21.36
C LYS A 168 -12.48 3.37 -20.68
N SER A 169 -12.90 2.11 -20.47
CA SER A 169 -14.14 1.80 -19.75
C SER A 169 -14.16 2.38 -18.34
N THR A 170 -13.05 2.30 -17.61
CA THR A 170 -12.92 2.85 -16.25
C THR A 170 -12.94 4.37 -16.26
N THR A 171 -12.26 5.00 -17.23
CA THR A 171 -12.30 6.46 -17.43
C THR A 171 -13.72 6.93 -17.75
N ASP A 172 -14.46 6.20 -18.57
CA ASP A 172 -15.85 6.52 -18.90
C ASP A 172 -16.78 6.37 -17.68
N LEU A 173 -16.52 5.44 -16.75
CA LEU A 173 -17.24 5.40 -15.47
C LEU A 173 -17.04 6.71 -14.68
N ILE A 174 -15.79 7.17 -14.56
CA ILE A 174 -15.48 8.40 -13.81
C ILE A 174 -16.19 9.61 -14.43
N LYS A 175 -16.18 9.71 -15.77
CA LYS A 175 -16.82 10.82 -16.51
C LYS A 175 -18.35 10.82 -16.43
N ASN A 176 -18.97 9.66 -16.18
CA ASN A 176 -20.42 9.48 -16.14
C ASN A 176 -20.91 9.29 -14.70
N ASP A 177 -20.45 10.15 -13.78
CA ASP A 177 -20.87 10.20 -12.37
C ASP A 177 -20.72 8.86 -11.59
N SER A 178 -19.80 7.99 -12.01
CA SER A 178 -19.55 6.70 -11.36
C SER A 178 -18.16 6.59 -10.73
N TYR A 179 -17.57 7.73 -10.31
CA TYR A 179 -16.27 7.75 -9.63
C TYR A 179 -16.28 6.90 -8.34
N LYS A 180 -17.34 6.97 -7.53
CA LYS A 180 -17.53 6.12 -6.33
C LYS A 180 -17.37 4.63 -6.63
N THR A 181 -17.87 4.15 -7.77
CA THR A 181 -17.72 2.75 -8.19
C THR A 181 -16.25 2.40 -8.41
N VAL A 182 -15.51 3.25 -9.11
CA VAL A 182 -14.07 3.05 -9.37
C VAL A 182 -13.26 3.16 -8.09
N SER A 183 -13.56 4.14 -7.25
CA SER A 183 -12.89 4.33 -5.96
C SER A 183 -13.11 3.14 -5.02
N ASN A 184 -14.35 2.67 -4.89
CA ASN A 184 -14.66 1.49 -4.09
C ASN A 184 -14.00 0.22 -4.64
N ALA A 185 -13.91 0.08 -5.96
CA ALA A 185 -13.22 -1.05 -6.58
C ALA A 185 -11.71 -1.03 -6.28
N ARG A 186 -11.08 0.16 -6.33
CA ARG A 186 -9.68 0.37 -5.96
C ARG A 186 -9.42 0.15 -4.47
N TYR A 187 -10.29 0.64 -3.60
CA TYR A 187 -10.18 0.44 -2.15
C TYR A 187 -10.28 -1.04 -1.78
N LYS A 188 -11.21 -1.78 -2.40
CA LYS A 188 -11.41 -3.21 -2.14
C LYS A 188 -10.41 -4.12 -2.84
N ALA A 189 -9.67 -3.62 -3.82
CA ALA A 189 -8.65 -4.40 -4.50
C ALA A 189 -7.54 -4.79 -3.51
N ARG A 190 -6.85 -5.91 -3.78
CA ARG A 190 -5.76 -6.37 -2.92
C ARG A 190 -4.60 -5.41 -3.13
N GLU A 191 -4.29 -4.60 -2.13
CA GLU A 191 -3.14 -3.70 -2.14
C GLU A 191 -1.94 -4.32 -1.42
N PHE A 192 -0.76 -4.13 -2.00
CA PHE A 192 0.52 -4.68 -1.54
C PHE A 192 1.40 -3.59 -0.91
N ALA A 193 2.23 -3.95 0.07
CA ALA A 193 3.04 -3.02 0.88
C ALA A 193 2.27 -1.77 1.36
N GLN A 194 1.11 -1.98 1.99
CA GLN A 194 0.19 -0.91 2.37
C GLN A 194 0.82 0.15 3.30
N SER A 195 1.71 -0.28 4.21
CA SER A 195 2.50 0.58 5.10
C SER A 195 3.38 1.57 4.32
N SER A 196 3.87 1.16 3.15
CA SER A 196 4.71 1.97 2.27
C SER A 196 3.90 2.83 1.29
N ALA A 197 2.60 2.57 1.13
CA ALA A 197 1.68 3.30 0.26
C ALA A 197 2.24 3.48 -1.16
N ILE A 198 2.72 2.38 -1.75
CA ILE A 198 3.24 2.33 -3.13
C ILE A 198 2.11 2.38 -4.17
N ASP A 199 0.85 2.28 -3.74
CA ASP A 199 -0.37 2.30 -4.55
C ASP A 199 -0.38 1.18 -5.63
N GLN A 200 0.12 -0.01 -5.29
CA GLN A 200 0.09 -1.19 -6.17
C GLN A 200 -1.00 -2.17 -5.74
N VAL A 201 -1.86 -2.54 -6.68
CA VAL A 201 -2.96 -3.49 -6.45
C VAL A 201 -2.92 -4.65 -7.42
N ASP A 202 -3.45 -5.80 -6.98
CA ASP A 202 -3.70 -6.93 -7.87
C ASP A 202 -4.66 -6.51 -8.99
N LEU A 203 -4.22 -6.71 -10.24
CA LEU A 203 -4.96 -6.20 -11.40
C LEU A 203 -6.20 -7.06 -11.72
N VAL A 204 -6.17 -8.36 -11.47
CA VAL A 204 -7.34 -9.23 -11.66
C VAL A 204 -8.44 -8.85 -10.68
N HIS A 205 -8.10 -8.61 -9.42
CA HIS A 205 -9.02 -8.23 -8.36
C HIS A 205 -9.58 -6.84 -8.61
N LEU A 206 -8.74 -5.87 -8.97
CA LEU A 206 -9.20 -4.54 -9.40
C LEU A 206 -10.19 -4.65 -10.57
N ALA A 207 -9.82 -5.37 -11.63
CA ALA A 207 -10.62 -5.49 -12.83
C ALA A 207 -11.97 -6.18 -12.57
N LYS A 208 -11.99 -7.21 -11.72
CA LYS A 208 -13.22 -7.87 -11.25
C LYS A 208 -14.07 -6.95 -10.37
N ASN A 209 -13.46 -6.16 -9.49
CA ASN A 209 -14.18 -5.24 -8.61
C ASN A 209 -14.81 -4.07 -9.37
N ILE A 210 -14.19 -3.63 -10.48
CA ILE A 210 -14.80 -2.67 -11.41
C ILE A 210 -16.05 -3.25 -12.07
N GLY A 211 -16.07 -4.57 -12.30
CA GLY A 211 -17.26 -5.30 -12.74
C GLY A 211 -17.71 -5.00 -14.17
N SER A 212 -16.80 -4.57 -15.04
CA SER A 212 -17.07 -4.31 -16.47
C SER A 212 -16.69 -5.49 -17.36
N ASP A 213 -17.29 -5.59 -18.55
CA ASP A 213 -16.91 -6.60 -19.55
C ASP A 213 -15.43 -6.47 -19.96
N ALA A 214 -14.91 -5.25 -20.02
CA ALA A 214 -13.50 -4.99 -20.28
C ALA A 214 -12.62 -5.49 -19.12
N GLY A 215 -13.06 -5.32 -17.87
CA GLY A 215 -12.37 -5.85 -16.69
C GLY A 215 -12.32 -7.39 -16.66
N ASN A 216 -13.41 -8.05 -17.07
CA ASN A 216 -13.43 -9.52 -17.18
C ASN A 216 -12.44 -10.01 -18.25
N LYS A 217 -12.41 -9.38 -19.43
CA LYS A 217 -11.46 -9.74 -20.49
C LYS A 217 -10.00 -9.50 -20.08
N LEU A 218 -9.73 -8.39 -19.37
CA LEU A 218 -8.41 -8.12 -18.82
C LEU A 218 -8.01 -9.20 -17.80
N SER A 219 -8.93 -9.58 -16.91
CA SER A 219 -8.70 -10.65 -15.94
C SER A 219 -8.35 -11.97 -16.62
N ASP A 220 -9.10 -12.35 -17.67
CA ASP A 220 -8.85 -13.59 -18.42
C ASP A 220 -7.47 -13.58 -19.11
N ALA A 221 -7.08 -12.45 -19.71
CA ALA A 221 -5.76 -12.31 -20.35
C ALA A 221 -4.61 -12.44 -19.33
N ILE A 222 -4.74 -11.82 -18.16
CA ILE A 222 -3.74 -11.91 -17.08
C ILE A 222 -3.63 -13.34 -16.56
N LEU A 223 -4.77 -13.97 -16.21
CA LEU A 223 -4.79 -15.34 -15.70
C LEU A 223 -4.26 -16.36 -16.71
N SER A 224 -4.38 -16.07 -18.01
CA SER A 224 -3.81 -16.91 -19.07
C SER A 224 -2.29 -16.76 -19.14
N ALA A 225 -1.76 -15.54 -19.04
CA ALA A 225 -0.32 -15.26 -19.08
C ALA A 225 0.43 -15.76 -17.82
N VAL A 226 -0.23 -15.75 -16.65
CA VAL A 226 0.33 -16.29 -15.39
C VAL A 226 0.29 -17.82 -15.42
N LYS A 227 1.44 -18.45 -15.64
CA LYS A 227 1.57 -19.93 -15.76
C LYS A 227 1.65 -20.63 -14.42
N TYR A 228 2.05 -19.92 -13.39
CA TYR A 228 2.01 -20.39 -12.02
C TYR A 228 1.91 -19.19 -11.06
N ASN A 229 1.19 -19.36 -9.97
CA ASN A 229 1.10 -18.39 -8.89
C ASN A 229 1.01 -19.16 -7.58
N GLN A 230 1.90 -18.84 -6.65
CA GLN A 230 1.92 -19.42 -5.31
C GLN A 230 1.81 -18.31 -4.27
N THR A 231 0.98 -18.52 -3.25
CA THR A 231 0.74 -17.55 -2.19
C THR A 231 0.78 -18.23 -0.82
N SER A 232 1.12 -17.47 0.22
CA SER A 232 0.89 -17.93 1.61
C SER A 232 -0.61 -18.05 1.90
N SER A 233 -0.97 -18.83 2.92
CA SER A 233 -2.37 -19.08 3.29
C SER A 233 -3.14 -17.83 3.70
N ASN A 234 -2.45 -16.83 4.25
CA ASN A 234 -3.00 -15.53 4.67
C ASN A 234 -3.00 -14.47 3.55
N MET A 235 -2.67 -14.86 2.31
CA MET A 235 -2.69 -14.00 1.14
C MET A 235 -3.80 -14.43 0.19
N THR A 236 -4.87 -13.63 0.13
CA THR A 236 -6.02 -13.84 -0.76
C THR A 236 -6.12 -12.75 -1.81
N ASN A 237 -6.72 -13.08 -2.95
CA ASN A 237 -6.93 -12.17 -4.08
C ASN A 237 -5.63 -11.60 -4.68
N ALA A 238 -4.56 -12.39 -4.66
CA ALA A 238 -3.31 -12.16 -5.39
C ALA A 238 -3.22 -13.22 -6.50
N TYR A 239 -3.23 -12.80 -7.76
CA TYR A 239 -3.40 -13.61 -8.96
C TYR A 239 -2.14 -13.58 -9.85
N GLY A 240 -1.07 -12.95 -9.40
CA GLY A 240 0.28 -13.06 -9.93
C GLY A 240 0.80 -11.84 -10.70
N LEU A 241 -0.03 -10.81 -10.94
CA LEU A 241 0.40 -9.55 -11.57
C LEU A 241 -0.35 -8.34 -10.97
N SER A 242 0.43 -7.46 -10.35
CA SER A 242 -0.03 -6.18 -9.82
C SER A 242 0.09 -5.06 -10.86
N VAL A 243 -0.50 -3.90 -10.53
CA VAL A 243 -0.35 -2.66 -11.28
C VAL A 243 -0.40 -1.46 -10.35
N TYR A 244 0.28 -0.36 -10.71
CA TYR A 244 0.11 0.91 -10.00
C TYR A 244 -1.24 1.55 -10.33
N PHE A 245 -2.07 1.78 -9.30
CA PHE A 245 -3.31 2.54 -9.41
C PHE A 245 -3.41 3.49 -8.20
N PRO A 246 -3.39 4.82 -8.41
CA PRO A 246 -3.17 5.80 -7.35
C PRO A 246 -4.25 5.77 -6.28
N ALA A 247 -3.88 5.98 -5.01
CA ALA A 247 -4.81 6.15 -3.90
C ALA A 247 -4.24 7.10 -2.82
N LYS A 248 -3.13 6.72 -2.17
CA LYS A 248 -2.60 7.44 -1.01
C LYS A 248 -1.52 8.47 -1.39
N LYS A 249 -0.69 8.20 -2.40
CA LYS A 249 0.46 9.06 -2.75
C LYS A 249 0.38 9.61 -4.18
N ALA A 250 -0.52 10.59 -4.36
CA ALA A 250 -0.71 11.29 -5.64
C ALA A 250 0.58 11.91 -6.22
N LYS A 251 1.57 12.24 -5.37
CA LYS A 251 2.89 12.72 -5.80
C LYS A 251 3.63 11.80 -6.78
N ASN A 252 3.30 10.51 -6.77
CA ASN A 252 3.96 9.49 -7.59
C ASN A 252 3.38 9.38 -9.01
N VAL A 253 2.18 9.91 -9.27
CA VAL A 253 1.46 9.72 -10.54
C VAL A 253 2.28 10.20 -11.73
N ASP A 254 2.86 11.41 -11.65
CA ASP A 254 3.70 11.95 -12.73
C ASP A 254 4.95 11.10 -12.99
N THR A 255 5.56 10.55 -11.95
CA THR A 255 6.74 9.68 -12.06
C THR A 255 6.39 8.39 -12.77
N VAL A 256 5.27 7.77 -12.41
CA VAL A 256 4.79 6.54 -13.02
C VAL A 256 4.41 6.77 -14.49
N VAL A 257 3.65 7.82 -14.79
CA VAL A 257 3.27 8.18 -16.17
C VAL A 257 4.50 8.44 -17.06
N ASN A 258 5.53 9.08 -16.52
CA ASN A 258 6.78 9.27 -17.27
C ASN A 258 7.50 7.94 -17.54
N THR A 259 7.51 7.04 -16.55
CA THR A 259 8.08 5.70 -16.70
C THR A 259 7.33 4.89 -17.76
N TYR A 260 6.00 4.95 -17.77
CA TYR A 260 5.13 4.29 -18.75
C TYR A 260 5.43 4.74 -20.17
N LYS A 261 5.63 6.05 -20.40
CA LYS A 261 6.06 6.58 -21.69
C LYS A 261 7.43 6.06 -22.11
N GLU A 262 8.38 5.92 -21.18
CA GLU A 262 9.73 5.42 -21.47
C GLU A 262 9.78 3.91 -21.77
N ILE A 263 8.84 3.12 -21.26
CA ILE A 263 8.78 1.67 -21.46
C ILE A 263 7.68 1.22 -22.43
N GLY A 264 6.88 2.14 -22.97
CA GLY A 264 5.92 1.86 -24.04
C GLY A 264 4.55 1.35 -23.58
N ILE A 265 4.13 1.65 -22.34
CA ILE A 265 2.76 1.39 -21.90
C ILE A 265 1.81 2.38 -22.58
N ASP A 266 0.63 1.89 -22.96
CA ASP A 266 -0.39 2.66 -23.66
C ASP A 266 -0.85 3.90 -22.87
N GLU A 267 -1.10 5.01 -23.59
CA GLU A 267 -1.48 6.29 -22.99
C GLU A 267 -2.88 6.25 -22.35
N GLU A 268 -3.76 5.32 -22.74
CA GLU A 268 -5.08 5.16 -22.14
C GLU A 268 -5.00 4.79 -20.66
N TYR A 269 -4.06 3.91 -20.28
CA TYR A 269 -3.87 3.55 -18.88
C TYR A 269 -3.34 4.75 -18.09
N SER A 270 -2.37 5.48 -18.65
CA SER A 270 -1.87 6.73 -18.06
C SER A 270 -3.00 7.75 -17.85
N ARG A 271 -3.86 7.94 -18.85
CA ARG A 271 -5.01 8.84 -18.77
C ARG A 271 -6.02 8.40 -17.73
N CYS A 272 -6.24 7.09 -17.56
CA CYS A 272 -7.12 6.53 -16.55
C CYS A 272 -6.64 6.87 -15.13
N ILE A 273 -5.38 6.56 -14.80
CA ILE A 273 -4.82 6.85 -13.48
C ILE A 273 -4.72 8.36 -13.20
N GLN A 274 -4.43 9.18 -14.22
CA GLN A 274 -4.41 10.64 -14.10
C GLN A 274 -5.81 11.21 -13.83
N THR A 275 -6.84 10.64 -14.46
CA THR A 275 -8.24 11.04 -14.25
C THR A 275 -8.72 10.66 -12.85
N PHE A 276 -8.39 9.45 -12.39
CA PHE A 276 -8.70 9.00 -11.03
C PHE A 276 -8.00 9.86 -9.97
N ALA A 277 -6.69 10.06 -10.11
CA ALA A 277 -5.92 10.89 -9.17
C ALA A 277 -6.40 12.33 -9.13
N SER A 278 -6.80 12.91 -10.28
CA SER A 278 -7.36 14.26 -10.34
C SER A 278 -8.65 14.37 -9.50
N MET A 279 -9.53 13.37 -9.56
CA MET A 279 -10.74 13.32 -8.74
C MET A 279 -10.43 13.16 -7.26
N SER A 280 -9.56 12.22 -6.87
CA SER A 280 -9.16 12.00 -5.48
C SER A 280 -8.55 13.27 -4.86
N VAL A 281 -7.57 13.89 -5.53
CA VAL A 281 -6.90 15.12 -5.05
C VAL A 281 -7.87 16.30 -4.98
N SER A 282 -8.77 16.42 -5.95
CA SER A 282 -9.79 17.48 -5.95
C SER A 282 -10.81 17.29 -4.82
N GLY A 283 -11.21 16.05 -4.57
CA GLY A 283 -12.07 15.69 -3.46
C GLY A 283 -11.41 16.02 -2.12
N GLN A 284 -10.17 15.58 -1.89
CA GLN A 284 -9.42 15.92 -0.68
C GLN A 284 -9.28 17.42 -0.46
N ALA A 285 -8.99 18.17 -1.52
CA ALA A 285 -8.84 19.63 -1.43
C ALA A 285 -10.15 20.37 -1.11
N ALA A 286 -11.28 19.90 -1.65
CA ALA A 286 -12.53 20.66 -1.61
C ALA A 286 -13.51 20.21 -0.53
N SER A 287 -13.36 18.99 0.01
CA SER A 287 -14.36 18.36 0.87
C SER A 287 -14.23 18.65 2.37
N GLY A 288 -13.28 19.52 2.78
CA GLY A 288 -13.23 20.13 4.12
C GLY A 288 -12.77 19.24 5.27
N GLY A 289 -12.22 18.05 5.00
CA GLY A 289 -11.66 17.17 6.03
C GLY A 289 -10.35 17.69 6.66
N THR A 290 -9.82 16.96 7.64
CA THR A 290 -8.57 17.31 8.34
C THR A 290 -7.66 16.09 8.50
N THR A 291 -6.36 16.31 8.37
CA THR A 291 -5.33 15.27 8.49
C THR A 291 -5.12 14.80 9.93
N SER A 292 -5.57 15.56 10.92
CA SER A 292 -5.37 15.28 12.35
C SER A 292 -6.67 15.32 13.12
N ALA A 293 -6.76 14.49 14.17
CA ALA A 293 -7.87 14.46 15.12
C ALA A 293 -7.83 15.61 16.14
N LEU A 294 -6.72 16.35 16.22
CA LEU A 294 -6.50 17.38 17.25
C LEU A 294 -7.56 18.50 17.24
N PRO A 295 -8.06 19.00 16.09
CA PRO A 295 -9.17 19.94 16.10
C PRO A 295 -10.43 19.38 16.77
N SER A 296 -10.68 18.07 16.66
CA SER A 296 -11.77 17.40 17.38
C SER A 296 -11.49 17.36 18.87
N LEU A 297 -10.29 16.90 19.24
CA LEU A 297 -9.84 16.79 20.63
C LEU A 297 -9.92 18.12 21.38
N LEU A 298 -9.60 19.22 20.71
CA LEU A 298 -9.60 20.57 21.27
C LEU A 298 -10.98 21.26 21.21
N GLY A 299 -12.02 20.57 20.71
CA GLY A 299 -13.35 21.15 20.54
C GLY A 299 -13.38 22.30 19.54
N SER A 300 -12.38 22.38 18.66
CA SER A 300 -12.25 23.38 17.61
C SER A 300 -12.63 22.83 16.25
N LEU A 301 -13.48 21.79 16.20
CA LEU A 301 -14.06 21.26 14.98
C LEU A 301 -14.85 22.41 14.33
N SER A 302 -14.17 23.17 13.48
CA SER A 302 -14.78 24.33 12.86
C SER A 302 -15.85 23.81 11.93
N SER A 303 -17.11 24.18 12.18
CA SER A 303 -18.18 24.08 11.20
C SER A 303 -17.79 24.94 9.99
N GLN A 304 -16.99 24.40 9.07
CA GLN A 304 -16.75 25.01 7.77
C GLN A 304 -18.02 24.85 6.93
N SER A 305 -19.06 25.60 7.31
CA SER A 305 -20.25 25.84 6.50
C SER A 305 -20.09 27.14 5.71
N SER A 306 -18.86 27.52 5.35
CA SER A 306 -18.65 28.59 4.36
C SER A 306 -19.07 28.04 3.00
N ASP A 307 -19.73 28.86 2.17
CA ASP A 307 -20.01 28.54 0.77
C ASP A 307 -18.70 28.07 0.08
N ILE A 308 -18.49 26.76 -0.03
CA ILE A 308 -17.30 26.19 -0.64
C ILE A 308 -17.45 26.36 -2.14
N ASP A 309 -16.61 27.20 -2.75
CA ASP A 309 -16.51 27.29 -4.21
C ASP A 309 -15.63 26.14 -4.73
N PHE A 310 -16.26 24.97 -4.90
CA PHE A 310 -15.61 23.77 -5.44
C PHE A 310 -14.93 24.05 -6.79
N GLY A 311 -15.56 24.85 -7.65
CA GLY A 311 -15.03 25.20 -8.97
C GLY A 311 -13.73 26.01 -8.88
N GLN A 312 -13.67 27.00 -7.98
CA GLN A 312 -12.47 27.79 -7.75
C GLN A 312 -11.32 26.95 -7.19
N ILE A 313 -11.59 26.10 -6.20
CA ILE A 313 -10.58 25.23 -5.58
C ILE A 313 -9.96 24.32 -6.65
N ILE A 314 -10.79 23.63 -7.42
CA ILE A 314 -10.32 22.71 -8.46
C ILE A 314 -9.64 23.47 -9.60
N GLY A 315 -10.16 24.63 -9.98
CA GLY A 315 -9.54 25.50 -10.98
C GLY A 315 -8.10 25.89 -10.61
N ASN A 316 -7.86 26.22 -9.34
CA ASN A 316 -6.52 26.52 -8.82
C ASN A 316 -5.59 25.29 -8.89
N LEU A 317 -6.07 24.11 -8.52
CA LEU A 317 -5.29 22.87 -8.62
C LEU A 317 -4.86 22.56 -10.05
N VAL A 318 -5.77 22.73 -11.01
CA VAL A 318 -5.50 22.48 -12.44
C VAL A 318 -4.38 23.37 -12.99
N VAL A 319 -4.22 24.59 -12.47
CA VAL A 319 -3.13 25.50 -12.85
C VAL A 319 -1.90 25.41 -11.92
N GLY A 320 -1.83 24.38 -11.06
CA GLY A 320 -0.70 24.12 -10.17
C GLY A 320 -0.62 25.06 -8.97
N GLN A 321 -1.72 25.69 -8.57
CA GLN A 321 -1.80 26.57 -7.41
C GLN A 321 -2.41 25.83 -6.21
N LEU A 322 -1.58 25.48 -5.24
CA LEU A 322 -2.00 24.80 -4.01
C LEU A 322 -2.50 25.77 -2.93
N GLY A 323 -2.05 27.03 -2.92
CA GLY A 323 -2.41 27.97 -1.86
C GLY A 323 -2.00 27.46 -0.48
N ASN A 324 -2.96 27.35 0.44
CA ASN A 324 -2.78 26.79 1.78
C ASN A 324 -3.16 25.30 1.87
N LEU A 325 -3.52 24.66 0.76
CA LEU A 325 -3.90 23.25 0.76
C LEU A 325 -2.67 22.37 1.02
N THR A 326 -2.78 21.48 2.00
CA THR A 326 -1.76 20.50 2.34
C THR A 326 -2.27 19.10 2.03
N ILE A 327 -1.85 18.57 0.88
CA ILE A 327 -2.07 17.16 0.51
C ILE A 327 -0.71 16.47 0.52
N GLU A 328 -0.65 15.27 1.09
CA GLU A 328 0.60 14.59 1.42
C GLU A 328 1.57 14.52 0.21
N GLY A 329 2.68 15.25 0.34
CA GLY A 329 3.79 15.26 -0.62
C GLY A 329 3.47 15.82 -2.02
N LEU A 330 2.28 16.41 -2.23
CA LEU A 330 1.98 17.17 -3.44
C LEU A 330 2.68 18.55 -3.39
N THR A 331 3.17 18.96 -4.55
CA THR A 331 3.81 20.25 -4.80
C THR A 331 3.41 20.74 -6.18
N SER A 332 3.59 22.02 -6.49
CA SER A 332 3.33 22.53 -7.84
C SER A 332 4.16 21.84 -8.94
N GLY A 333 5.22 21.10 -8.58
CA GLY A 333 6.10 20.40 -9.52
C GLY A 333 5.67 18.97 -9.89
N ASN A 334 4.71 18.37 -9.19
CA ASN A 334 4.28 16.97 -9.39
C ASN A 334 2.76 16.84 -9.61
N MET A 335 2.15 17.86 -10.20
CA MET A 335 0.72 17.96 -10.49
C MET A 335 0.39 17.92 -11.99
N ASN A 336 1.31 17.46 -12.85
CA ASN A 336 1.08 17.45 -14.29
C ASN A 336 -0.05 16.48 -14.69
N PHE A 337 -0.38 15.50 -13.84
CA PHE A 337 -1.51 14.61 -14.02
C PHE A 337 -2.86 15.31 -14.21
N PHE A 338 -3.04 16.55 -13.73
CA PHE A 338 -4.24 17.34 -14.01
C PHE A 338 -4.38 17.77 -15.49
N SER A 339 -3.29 17.75 -16.25
CA SER A 339 -3.23 18.27 -17.63
C SER A 339 -3.83 17.31 -18.66
N ASN A 340 -3.81 16.01 -18.39
CA ASN A 340 -4.26 14.97 -19.32
C ASN A 340 -5.45 14.17 -18.79
N LYS A 341 -6.13 14.66 -17.74
CA LYS A 341 -7.36 14.07 -17.23
C LYS A 341 -8.48 14.14 -18.29
N ALA A 342 -9.36 13.14 -18.27
CA ALA A 342 -10.44 13.02 -19.24
C ALA A 342 -11.77 13.67 -18.82
N ILE A 343 -11.81 14.30 -17.64
CA ILE A 343 -12.98 14.98 -17.05
C ILE A 343 -12.69 16.48 -16.90
N ASP A 344 -13.68 17.32 -17.19
CA ASP A 344 -13.55 18.78 -17.03
C ASP A 344 -13.82 19.25 -15.60
N THR A 345 -13.33 20.44 -15.27
CA THR A 345 -13.38 21.01 -13.91
C THR A 345 -14.80 21.17 -13.38
N ASP A 346 -15.77 21.54 -14.23
CA ASP A 346 -17.14 21.81 -13.80
C ASP A 346 -17.86 20.50 -13.45
N ALA A 347 -17.62 19.44 -14.23
CA ALA A 347 -18.10 18.09 -13.94
C ALA A 347 -17.51 17.55 -12.64
N MET A 348 -16.19 17.74 -12.40
CA MET A 348 -15.54 17.35 -11.15
C MET A 348 -16.16 18.07 -9.95
N ALA A 349 -16.30 19.39 -10.03
CA ALA A 349 -16.89 20.20 -8.96
C ALA A 349 -18.33 19.75 -8.64
N SER A 350 -19.15 19.57 -9.68
CA SER A 350 -20.53 19.10 -9.55
C SER A 350 -20.65 17.71 -8.92
N TYR A 351 -19.70 16.83 -9.22
CA TYR A 351 -19.66 15.49 -8.63
C TYR A 351 -19.29 15.54 -7.14
N ILE A 352 -18.23 16.27 -6.80
CA ILE A 352 -17.70 16.37 -5.43
C ILE A 352 -18.73 17.06 -4.53
N GLU A 353 -19.35 18.16 -4.98
CA GLU A 353 -20.41 18.85 -4.24
C GLU A 353 -21.55 17.90 -3.83
N LYS A 354 -21.92 16.94 -4.69
CA LYS A 354 -22.98 15.95 -4.41
C LYS A 354 -22.52 14.75 -3.58
N ASN A 355 -21.22 14.47 -3.55
CA ASN A 355 -20.67 13.22 -3.00
C ASN A 355 -19.52 13.50 -2.01
N HIS A 356 -19.69 14.47 -1.11
CA HIS A 356 -18.76 14.74 -0.01
C HIS A 356 -19.45 14.50 1.33
N ILE A 357 -18.65 14.21 2.36
CA ILE A 357 -19.15 14.12 3.74
C ILE A 357 -19.29 15.54 4.30
N ASP A 358 -20.47 15.86 4.80
CA ASP A 358 -20.71 17.09 5.56
C ASP A 358 -20.17 16.91 6.99
N ALA A 359 -18.98 17.44 7.24
CA ALA A 359 -18.30 17.35 8.52
C ALA A 359 -19.12 17.90 9.71
N SER A 360 -20.08 18.80 9.45
CA SER A 360 -20.96 19.35 10.51
C SER A 360 -21.93 18.30 11.09
N LYS A 361 -22.10 17.17 10.42
CA LYS A 361 -22.93 16.03 10.87
C LYS A 361 -22.15 15.02 11.70
N LEU A 362 -20.83 15.15 11.83
CA LEU A 362 -19.98 14.22 12.58
C LEU A 362 -19.99 14.50 14.09
N ILE A 363 -21.20 14.72 14.61
CA ILE A 363 -21.50 15.08 15.99
C ILE A 363 -22.31 13.98 16.65
N TRP A 364 -22.14 13.82 17.96
CA TRP A 364 -22.82 12.77 18.71
C TRP A 364 -24.25 13.18 19.08
N SER A 365 -25.18 12.24 19.01
CA SER A 365 -26.53 12.43 19.55
C SER A 365 -26.50 12.61 21.07
N LYS A 366 -27.51 13.31 21.60
CA LYS A 366 -27.65 13.54 23.05
C LYS A 366 -28.34 12.35 23.71
N GLY A 367 -27.73 11.75 24.72
CA GLY A 367 -28.34 10.68 25.52
C GLY A 367 -27.31 9.87 26.29
N GLU A 368 -27.78 8.85 27.03
CA GLU A 368 -26.91 7.91 27.77
C GLU A 368 -26.10 6.99 26.85
N LYS A 369 -26.55 6.80 25.60
CA LYS A 369 -25.83 6.06 24.55
C LYS A 369 -25.73 6.95 23.32
N PRO A 370 -24.69 7.78 23.21
CA PRO A 370 -24.50 8.64 22.05
C PRO A 370 -24.30 7.78 20.80
N VAL A 371 -24.91 8.20 19.71
CA VAL A 371 -24.74 7.59 18.39
C VAL A 371 -24.49 8.65 17.34
N LEU A 372 -23.74 8.29 16.31
CA LEU A 372 -23.56 9.10 15.11
C LEU A 372 -24.57 8.63 14.06
N GLU A 373 -25.49 9.53 13.69
CA GLU A 373 -26.54 9.27 12.71
C GLU A 373 -26.14 9.86 11.35
N LEU A 374 -25.86 9.01 10.38
CA LEU A 374 -25.70 9.37 8.97
C LEU A 374 -26.70 8.57 8.14
N SER A 375 -27.17 9.15 7.04
CA SER A 375 -28.00 8.45 6.06
C SER A 375 -27.24 7.31 5.36
N GLU A 376 -27.95 6.36 4.76
CA GLU A 376 -27.31 5.29 3.99
C GLU A 376 -26.47 5.83 2.82
N ASP A 377 -26.88 6.95 2.21
CA ASP A 377 -26.13 7.60 1.13
C ASP A 377 -24.81 8.19 1.64
N GLU A 378 -24.81 8.82 2.82
CA GLU A 378 -23.60 9.35 3.46
C GLU A 378 -22.66 8.24 3.91
N TRP A 379 -23.19 7.19 4.55
CA TRP A 379 -22.39 6.00 4.90
C TRP A 379 -21.80 5.32 3.66
N SER A 380 -22.49 5.37 2.52
CA SER A 380 -21.97 4.80 1.27
C SER A 380 -20.74 5.53 0.72
N LEU A 381 -20.41 6.72 1.23
CA LEU A 381 -19.20 7.47 0.93
C LEU A 381 -18.02 7.09 1.82
N VAL A 382 -18.25 6.38 2.93
CA VAL A 382 -17.21 5.96 3.87
C VAL A 382 -16.61 4.64 3.42
N GLN A 383 -15.29 4.62 3.23
CA GLN A 383 -14.54 3.42 2.87
C GLN A 383 -13.90 2.78 4.11
N GLU A 384 -13.45 3.59 5.06
CA GLU A 384 -12.74 3.13 6.25
C GLU A 384 -13.21 3.87 7.51
N LEU A 385 -13.26 3.15 8.63
CA LEU A 385 -13.67 3.65 9.94
C LEU A 385 -12.70 3.11 11.00
N GLU A 386 -12.06 4.01 11.74
CA GLU A 386 -11.05 3.66 12.74
C GLU A 386 -11.25 4.47 14.02
N LEU A 387 -10.97 3.87 15.17
CA LEU A 387 -10.95 4.51 16.48
C LEU A 387 -9.53 5.03 16.75
N ASN A 388 -9.38 6.33 16.99
CA ASN A 388 -8.13 6.92 17.47
C ASN A 388 -8.25 7.29 18.94
N VAL A 389 -7.27 6.89 19.74
CA VAL A 389 -7.26 7.13 21.18
C VAL A 389 -6.05 7.99 21.56
N TYR A 390 -6.32 9.03 22.34
CA TYR A 390 -5.30 9.87 22.96
C TYR A 390 -5.32 9.70 24.48
N TYR A 391 -4.15 9.76 25.11
CA TYR A 391 -4.01 9.79 26.56
C TYR A 391 -3.44 11.14 27.02
N ASP A 392 -4.12 11.80 27.96
CA ASP A 392 -3.64 13.04 28.59
C ASP A 392 -2.76 12.74 29.82
N ASP A 393 -1.47 12.99 29.71
CA ASP A 393 -0.51 12.76 30.80
C ASP A 393 -0.44 13.92 31.81
N GLY A 394 -1.18 15.01 31.58
CA GLY A 394 -1.16 16.24 32.37
C GLY A 394 -0.20 17.32 31.84
N LYS A 395 0.49 17.07 30.72
CA LYS A 395 1.35 18.03 30.01
C LYS A 395 1.01 18.14 28.52
N GLY A 396 0.30 17.16 27.97
CA GLY A 396 -0.08 17.08 26.57
C GLY A 396 -0.78 15.76 26.27
N PHE A 397 -0.84 15.42 24.99
CA PHE A 397 -1.52 14.23 24.49
C PHE A 397 -0.53 13.24 23.90
N ILE A 398 -0.58 12.00 24.39
CA ILE A 398 0.05 10.84 23.78
C ILE A 398 -0.95 10.24 22.77
N ASP A 399 -0.54 10.09 21.51
CA ASP A 399 -1.30 9.32 20.53
C ASP A 399 -1.06 7.82 20.77
N LEU A 400 -2.09 7.11 21.20
CA LEU A 400 -2.06 5.65 21.35
C LEU A 400 -2.32 4.93 20.03
N GLY A 401 -2.72 5.67 18.99
CA GLY A 401 -2.84 5.19 17.61
C GLY A 401 -4.26 4.86 17.19
N LEU A 402 -4.38 4.07 16.13
CA LEU A 402 -5.60 3.81 15.35
C LEU A 402 -5.94 2.31 15.38
N ASP A 403 -7.19 1.98 15.66
CA ASP A 403 -7.68 0.59 15.68
C ASP A 403 -9.00 0.44 14.90
N ASN A 404 -9.31 -0.75 14.43
CA ASN A 404 -10.51 -1.05 13.63
C ASN A 404 -11.70 -1.54 14.50
N VAL A 405 -11.86 -0.98 15.70
CA VAL A 405 -12.90 -1.35 16.67
C VAL A 405 -14.04 -0.34 16.64
N PHE A 406 -15.25 -0.80 16.34
CA PHE A 406 -16.48 -0.01 16.32
C PHE A 406 -17.72 -0.90 16.46
N GLU A 407 -18.84 -0.31 16.86
CA GLU A 407 -20.14 -0.99 16.97
C GLU A 407 -21.23 -0.16 16.30
N PHE A 408 -22.18 -0.85 15.65
CA PHE A 408 -23.41 -0.23 15.12
C PHE A 408 -24.62 -0.73 15.90
N ASP A 409 -25.56 0.16 16.21
CA ASP A 409 -26.83 -0.21 16.83
C ASP A 409 -27.78 -0.93 15.83
N ASP A 410 -28.93 -1.40 16.31
CA ASP A 410 -29.95 -2.07 15.48
C ASP A 410 -30.49 -1.20 14.33
N LYS A 411 -30.29 0.12 14.40
CA LYS A 411 -30.68 1.09 13.37
C LYS A 411 -29.51 1.46 12.44
N LYS A 412 -28.37 0.79 12.59
CA LYS A 412 -27.11 1.07 11.86
C LYS A 412 -26.50 2.44 12.15
N ASN A 413 -26.73 3.00 13.34
CA ASN A 413 -26.00 4.17 13.79
C ASN A 413 -24.70 3.72 14.48
N LEU A 414 -23.60 4.43 14.23
CA LEU A 414 -22.32 4.16 14.90
C LEU A 414 -22.44 4.53 16.38
N VAL A 415 -22.09 3.60 17.27
CA VAL A 415 -22.17 3.79 18.72
C VAL A 415 -20.90 4.49 19.22
N GLY A 416 -21.11 5.60 19.93
CA GLY A 416 -20.03 6.34 20.59
C GLY A 416 -19.71 5.74 21.95
N SER A 417 -19.04 4.59 21.96
CA SER A 417 -18.58 3.94 23.19
C SER A 417 -17.08 3.65 23.13
N TYR A 418 -16.40 3.88 24.25
CA TYR A 418 -15.02 3.48 24.46
C TYR A 418 -14.85 3.06 25.92
N ASP A 419 -14.29 1.88 26.17
CA ASP A 419 -14.25 1.25 27.49
C ASP A 419 -12.96 1.54 28.28
N ASN A 420 -12.12 2.45 27.77
CA ASN A 420 -10.81 2.80 28.32
C ASN A 420 -9.80 1.66 28.32
N THR A 421 -9.98 0.67 27.43
CA THR A 421 -8.96 -0.35 27.19
C THR A 421 -8.19 -0.07 25.90
N TRP A 422 -6.91 -0.44 25.88
CA TRP A 422 -6.06 -0.27 24.71
C TRP A 422 -5.04 -1.40 24.59
N LEU A 423 -4.52 -1.58 23.38
CA LEU A 423 -3.56 -2.62 23.06
C LEU A 423 -2.25 -2.45 23.84
N ALA A 424 -1.74 -3.57 24.33
CA ALA A 424 -0.52 -3.68 25.10
C ALA A 424 0.29 -4.92 24.71
N ILE A 425 1.61 -4.80 24.86
CA ILE A 425 2.55 -5.92 24.74
C ILE A 425 3.14 -6.17 26.12
N ASN A 426 3.02 -7.40 26.64
CA ASN A 426 3.40 -7.79 28.00
C ASN A 426 2.80 -6.86 29.08
N GLY A 427 1.55 -6.43 28.88
CA GLY A 427 0.82 -5.55 29.79
C GLY A 427 1.23 -4.07 29.75
N GLN A 428 2.20 -3.68 28.91
CA GLN A 428 2.57 -2.29 28.68
C GLN A 428 1.80 -1.73 27.48
N PRO A 429 1.01 -0.65 27.63
CA PRO A 429 0.32 0.00 26.52
C PRO A 429 1.30 0.42 25.42
N VAL A 430 0.89 0.27 24.17
CA VAL A 430 1.70 0.62 22.99
C VAL A 430 0.93 1.53 22.05
N ALA A 431 1.65 2.32 21.25
CA ALA A 431 1.04 3.02 20.11
C ALA A 431 0.81 1.99 19.00
N TYR A 432 -0.46 1.66 18.72
CA TYR A 432 -0.84 0.66 17.73
C TYR A 432 -1.55 1.34 16.56
N TYR A 433 -1.14 1.01 15.34
CA TYR A 433 -1.73 1.54 14.12
C TYR A 433 -2.20 0.38 13.24
N TYR A 434 -3.51 0.25 13.13
CA TYR A 434 -4.16 -0.62 12.16
C TYR A 434 -3.69 -0.30 10.73
N GLU A 435 -3.48 -1.35 9.93
CA GLU A 435 -3.10 -1.22 8.52
C GLU A 435 -4.13 -1.82 7.57
N SER A 436 -4.60 -3.04 7.86
CA SER A 436 -5.43 -3.77 6.91
C SER A 436 -6.25 -4.89 7.55
N THR A 437 -7.42 -5.15 6.98
CA THR A 437 -8.24 -6.33 7.27
C THR A 437 -8.42 -7.12 5.98
N VAL A 438 -8.18 -8.42 6.06
CA VAL A 438 -8.56 -9.41 5.05
C VAL A 438 -9.59 -10.32 5.66
N ASP A 439 -10.80 -10.37 5.11
CA ASP A 439 -11.87 -11.23 5.61
C ASP A 439 -12.61 -11.86 4.42
N ASP A 440 -12.67 -13.19 4.36
CA ASP A 440 -13.39 -13.96 3.33
C ASP A 440 -14.73 -14.53 3.84
N GLY A 441 -15.15 -14.15 5.04
CA GLY A 441 -16.33 -14.63 5.76
C GLY A 441 -16.11 -15.94 6.52
N LYS A 442 -14.94 -16.57 6.39
CA LYS A 442 -14.54 -17.77 7.16
C LYS A 442 -13.25 -17.52 7.92
N ASN A 443 -12.26 -16.98 7.24
CA ASN A 443 -10.98 -16.61 7.80
C ASN A 443 -10.81 -15.09 7.74
N TYR A 444 -10.21 -14.55 8.79
CA TYR A 444 -9.81 -13.16 8.82
C TYR A 444 -8.33 -13.02 9.18
N THR A 445 -7.74 -11.92 8.74
CA THR A 445 -6.39 -11.50 9.11
C THR A 445 -6.38 -9.98 9.23
N ILE A 446 -6.14 -9.48 10.43
CA ILE A 446 -5.89 -8.07 10.68
C ILE A 446 -4.39 -7.88 10.81
N THR A 447 -3.86 -6.87 10.13
CA THR A 447 -2.46 -6.46 10.22
C THR A 447 -2.41 -5.04 10.76
N GLY A 448 -1.50 -4.78 11.69
CA GLY A 448 -1.18 -3.45 12.19
C GLY A 448 0.27 -3.40 12.65
N HIS A 449 0.73 -2.23 13.07
CA HIS A 449 2.10 -2.07 13.55
C HIS A 449 2.21 -1.26 14.83
N VAL A 450 3.33 -1.46 15.53
CA VAL A 450 3.74 -0.71 16.72
C VAL A 450 5.11 -0.08 16.45
N PRO A 451 5.22 1.26 16.39
CA PRO A 451 6.50 1.94 16.28
C PRO A 451 7.40 1.63 17.48
N ALA A 452 8.66 1.27 17.24
CA ALA A 452 9.62 0.93 18.28
C ALA A 452 11.08 1.18 17.87
N TYR A 453 11.99 1.04 18.83
CA TYR A 453 13.39 0.74 18.57
C TYR A 453 13.68 -0.72 18.93
N LEU A 454 14.23 -1.48 17.98
CA LEU A 454 14.75 -2.82 18.19
C LEU A 454 16.27 -2.74 18.27
N ASN A 455 16.84 -3.01 19.43
CA ASN A 455 18.29 -2.89 19.69
C ASN A 455 18.87 -1.52 19.30
N GLY A 456 18.07 -0.46 19.39
CA GLY A 456 18.45 0.92 19.04
C GLY A 456 18.20 1.30 17.57
N GLU A 457 17.69 0.40 16.73
CA GLU A 457 17.29 0.70 15.35
C GLU A 457 15.79 0.93 15.24
N ARG A 458 15.37 1.99 14.52
CA ARG A 458 13.95 2.34 14.37
C ARG A 458 13.25 1.29 13.50
N VAL A 459 12.18 0.71 14.03
CA VAL A 459 11.37 -0.30 13.36
C VAL A 459 9.88 -0.08 13.58
N ASN A 460 9.07 -0.73 12.76
CA ASN A 460 7.67 -0.99 13.00
C ASN A 460 7.53 -2.48 13.36
N LEU A 461 7.13 -2.80 14.58
CA LEU A 461 6.80 -4.18 14.95
C LEU A 461 5.47 -4.54 14.31
N MET A 462 5.46 -5.59 13.51
CA MET A 462 4.26 -6.03 12.78
C MET A 462 3.46 -7.01 13.63
N LEU A 463 2.18 -6.70 13.82
CA LEU A 463 1.22 -7.50 14.57
C LEU A 463 0.21 -8.10 13.60
N VAL A 464 -0.13 -9.37 13.83
CA VAL A 464 -1.15 -10.10 13.07
C VAL A 464 -2.16 -10.73 14.02
N PHE A 465 -3.45 -10.53 13.73
CA PHE A 465 -4.57 -11.17 14.41
C PHE A 465 -5.33 -12.02 13.40
N ASP A 466 -5.58 -13.28 13.71
CA ASP A 466 -6.27 -14.21 12.83
C ASP A 466 -7.09 -15.24 13.63
N ASN A 467 -7.72 -16.19 12.94
CA ASN A 467 -8.51 -17.22 13.59
C ASN A 467 -7.72 -18.12 14.56
N GLU A 468 -6.42 -18.33 14.31
CA GLU A 468 -5.54 -19.14 15.18
C GLU A 468 -4.98 -18.31 16.34
N HIS A 469 -4.82 -17.00 16.12
CA HIS A 469 -4.23 -16.03 17.03
C HIS A 469 -5.19 -14.84 17.26
N PRO A 470 -6.37 -15.04 17.89
CA PRO A 470 -7.36 -13.97 18.06
C PRO A 470 -6.90 -12.85 18.99
N HIS A 471 -5.88 -13.10 19.82
CA HIS A 471 -5.24 -12.09 20.68
C HIS A 471 -4.03 -11.43 20.03
N GLY A 472 -3.64 -11.86 18.82
CA GLY A 472 -2.53 -11.31 18.07
C GLY A 472 -1.18 -11.97 18.37
N ILE A 473 -0.27 -11.89 17.41
CA ILE A 473 1.14 -12.25 17.52
C ILE A 473 2.04 -11.21 16.86
N ILE A 474 3.28 -11.10 17.33
CA ILE A 474 4.33 -10.31 16.65
C ILE A 474 4.98 -11.19 15.58
N VAL A 475 4.86 -10.80 14.30
CA VAL A 475 5.37 -11.58 13.15
C VAL A 475 6.75 -11.10 12.65
N GLY A 476 7.21 -9.95 13.15
CA GLY A 476 8.55 -9.42 12.91
C GLY A 476 8.63 -7.90 13.11
N ALA A 477 9.77 -7.31 12.75
CA ALA A 477 10.02 -5.88 12.76
C ALA A 477 10.46 -5.33 11.39
N GLU A 478 9.71 -4.41 10.79
CA GLU A 478 10.09 -3.72 9.54
C GLU A 478 11.00 -2.53 9.81
N ALA A 479 12.10 -2.40 9.07
CA ALA A 479 12.99 -1.25 9.22
C ALA A 479 12.33 0.04 8.69
N VAL A 480 12.40 1.11 9.47
CA VAL A 480 11.92 2.44 9.05
C VAL A 480 13.13 3.27 8.61
N TYR A 481 13.30 3.43 7.31
CA TYR A 481 14.34 4.31 6.76
C TYR A 481 13.92 5.78 6.90
N LYS A 482 14.89 6.66 7.20
CA LYS A 482 14.63 8.10 7.27
C LYS A 482 14.26 8.64 5.89
N ASP A 483 13.36 9.63 5.83
CA ASP A 483 12.97 10.28 4.59
C ASP A 483 14.17 10.63 3.70
N GLY A 484 14.10 10.19 2.44
CA GLY A 484 15.14 10.40 1.44
C GLY A 484 16.32 9.42 1.46
N GLN A 485 16.32 8.41 2.34
CA GLN A 485 17.33 7.33 2.31
C GLN A 485 17.05 6.32 1.19
N THR A 486 15.81 5.88 1.04
CA THR A 486 15.37 5.08 -0.11
C THR A 486 13.86 5.24 -0.33
N ASN A 487 13.42 5.07 -1.58
CA ASN A 487 12.00 5.00 -1.95
C ASN A 487 11.59 3.56 -2.31
N THR A 488 12.45 2.56 -2.03
CA THR A 488 12.17 1.14 -2.21
C THR A 488 11.67 0.54 -0.90
N VAL A 489 10.89 -0.53 -0.98
CA VAL A 489 10.40 -1.25 0.20
C VAL A 489 11.43 -2.27 0.69
N ALA A 490 11.55 -2.38 2.01
CA ALA A 490 12.47 -3.31 2.65
C ALA A 490 12.15 -4.75 2.26
N LYS A 491 13.16 -5.58 1.93
CA LYS A 491 12.99 -7.02 1.77
C LYS A 491 12.89 -7.75 3.12
N SER A 492 12.68 -7.06 4.24
CA SER A 492 12.88 -7.69 5.55
C SER A 492 12.00 -7.10 6.63
N THR A 493 11.11 -7.95 7.12
CA THR A 493 10.66 -7.96 8.51
C THR A 493 11.70 -8.77 9.29
N THR A 494 12.51 -8.12 10.13
CA THR A 494 13.50 -8.75 11.02
C THR A 494 12.77 -9.63 12.02
N GLN A 495 13.17 -10.89 12.16
CA GLN A 495 12.65 -11.72 13.23
C GLN A 495 13.22 -11.29 14.57
N LEU A 496 12.33 -11.16 15.56
CA LEU A 496 12.73 -10.90 16.92
C LEU A 496 13.44 -12.14 17.49
N GLN A 497 14.56 -11.93 18.16
CA GLN A 497 15.33 -12.98 18.84
C GLN A 497 15.18 -12.83 20.35
N GLU A 498 15.15 -13.95 21.07
CA GLU A 498 15.17 -13.94 22.53
C GLU A 498 16.38 -13.15 23.04
N GLY A 499 16.14 -12.16 23.90
CA GLY A 499 17.16 -11.25 24.43
C GLY A 499 17.23 -9.88 23.77
N ASP A 500 16.61 -9.71 22.59
CA ASP A 500 16.50 -8.40 21.91
C ASP A 500 15.83 -7.35 22.81
N LYS A 501 16.22 -6.08 22.63
CA LYS A 501 15.68 -4.94 23.37
C LYS A 501 14.66 -4.18 22.55
N LEU A 502 13.49 -3.96 23.14
CA LEU A 502 12.39 -3.21 22.55
C LEU A 502 12.08 -1.96 23.37
N ASP A 503 12.18 -0.81 22.74
CA ASP A 503 11.68 0.46 23.29
C ASP A 503 10.51 0.94 22.42
N PHE A 504 9.29 0.87 22.94
CA PHE A 504 8.12 1.40 22.22
C PHE A 504 8.16 2.92 22.20
N ILE A 505 7.54 3.49 21.17
CA ILE A 505 7.47 4.94 21.01
C ILE A 505 6.08 5.37 20.54
N CYS A 506 5.72 6.60 20.85
CA CYS A 506 4.45 7.21 20.49
C CYS A 506 4.66 8.67 20.08
N ASP A 507 3.78 9.19 19.24
CA ASP A 507 3.76 10.61 18.92
C ASP A 507 3.11 11.41 20.05
N TYR A 508 3.65 12.61 20.30
CA TYR A 508 3.22 13.46 21.41
C TYR A 508 2.91 14.88 20.94
N TYR A 509 1.81 15.42 21.46
CA TYR A 509 1.26 16.70 21.07
C TYR A 509 1.05 17.61 22.28
N SER A 510 1.31 18.90 22.13
CA SER A 510 0.94 19.90 23.14
C SER A 510 -0.57 20.16 23.16
N TYR A 511 -1.06 20.81 24.21
CA TYR A 511 -2.48 21.18 24.34
C TYR A 511 -3.00 22.17 23.29
N ASP A 512 -2.13 22.76 22.48
CA ASP A 512 -2.51 23.55 21.30
C ASP A 512 -2.57 22.72 20.01
N GLY A 513 -2.33 21.41 20.09
CA GLY A 513 -2.35 20.50 18.94
C GLY A 513 -1.06 20.50 18.13
N THR A 514 0.03 21.10 18.62
CA THR A 514 1.31 21.06 17.90
C THR A 514 2.05 19.76 18.18
N TYR A 515 2.46 19.04 17.13
CA TYR A 515 3.38 17.90 17.23
C TYR A 515 4.70 18.34 17.87
N GLN A 516 5.17 17.60 18.89
CA GLN A 516 6.41 17.90 19.59
C GLN A 516 7.55 16.99 19.13
N ASP A 517 7.40 15.68 19.34
CA ASP A 517 8.35 14.64 18.94
C ASP A 517 7.72 13.25 19.14
N SER A 518 8.41 12.19 18.73
CA SER A 518 8.11 10.82 19.18
C SER A 518 8.86 10.54 20.49
N TYR A 519 8.17 10.01 21.50
CA TYR A 519 8.71 9.75 22.83
C TYR A 519 8.66 8.26 23.17
N TYR A 520 9.55 7.81 24.05
CA TYR A 520 9.49 6.45 24.60
C TYR A 520 8.22 6.24 25.43
N LEU A 521 7.52 5.15 25.16
CA LEU A 521 6.28 4.78 25.82
C LEU A 521 6.51 3.56 26.73
N GLY A 522 6.50 3.83 28.03
CA GLY A 522 6.75 2.83 29.08
C GLY A 522 8.24 2.47 29.23
N GLU A 523 8.52 1.25 29.70
CA GLU A 523 9.87 0.77 29.98
C GLU A 523 10.41 -0.10 28.83
N GLN A 524 11.74 -0.24 28.75
CA GLN A 524 12.38 -1.14 27.79
C GLN A 524 12.01 -2.60 28.09
N LEU A 525 11.50 -3.31 27.08
CA LEU A 525 11.22 -4.74 27.16
C LEU A 525 12.39 -5.57 26.62
N THR A 526 12.51 -6.79 27.14
CA THR A 526 13.38 -7.82 26.56
C THR A 526 12.51 -8.88 25.91
N VAL A 527 12.77 -9.18 24.65
CA VAL A 527 12.04 -10.20 23.89
C VAL A 527 12.24 -11.57 24.53
N THR A 528 11.14 -12.28 24.72
CA THR A 528 11.10 -13.69 25.14
C THR A 528 10.29 -14.51 24.12
N ASN A 529 10.22 -15.83 24.30
CA ASN A 529 9.35 -16.67 23.45
C ASN A 529 7.86 -16.56 23.83
N ASP A 530 7.53 -15.91 24.94
CA ASP A 530 6.19 -15.84 25.52
C ASP A 530 5.64 -14.40 25.49
N MET A 531 5.93 -13.65 24.43
CA MET A 531 5.40 -12.29 24.25
C MET A 531 3.88 -12.34 24.11
N GLU A 532 3.17 -11.56 24.93
CA GLU A 532 1.70 -11.55 25.00
C GLU A 532 1.15 -10.21 24.51
N ILE A 533 0.17 -10.26 23.60
CA ILE A 533 -0.64 -9.11 23.19
C ILE A 533 -1.99 -9.20 23.90
N SER A 534 -2.43 -8.10 24.51
CA SER A 534 -3.68 -8.01 25.23
C SER A 534 -4.21 -6.58 25.27
N ASN A 535 -5.49 -6.40 25.60
CA ASN A 535 -6.02 -5.09 25.94
C ASN A 535 -5.93 -4.85 27.45
N VAL A 536 -5.39 -3.69 27.83
CA VAL A 536 -5.27 -3.27 29.23
C VAL A 536 -6.03 -1.98 29.47
N ASN A 537 -6.50 -1.78 30.71
CA ASN A 537 -7.14 -0.53 31.10
C ASN A 537 -6.09 0.59 31.17
N VAL A 538 -6.26 1.64 30.37
CA VAL A 538 -5.37 2.82 30.32
C VAL A 538 -5.89 4.00 31.14
N GLY A 539 -7.03 3.84 31.82
CA GLY A 539 -7.60 4.82 32.75
C GLY A 539 -8.49 5.87 32.10
N GLU A 540 -9.08 6.74 32.93
CA GLU A 540 -10.13 7.70 32.51
C GLU A 540 -9.58 8.98 31.85
N LYS A 541 -8.26 9.10 31.68
CA LYS A 541 -7.63 10.27 31.02
C LYS A 541 -7.52 10.14 29.51
N THR A 542 -8.23 9.18 28.95
CA THR A 542 -8.32 8.98 27.52
C THR A 542 -9.39 9.86 26.88
N SER A 543 -9.16 10.17 25.62
CA SER A 543 -10.13 10.72 24.69
C SER A 543 -10.12 9.87 23.43
N ALA A 544 -11.29 9.47 22.97
CA ALA A 544 -11.45 8.65 21.77
C ALA A 544 -12.27 9.39 20.72
N VAL A 545 -11.88 9.24 19.46
CA VAL A 545 -12.50 9.89 18.29
C VAL A 545 -12.50 8.90 17.13
N TYR A 546 -13.55 8.88 16.32
CA TYR A 546 -13.56 8.05 15.12
C TYR A 546 -13.03 8.84 13.92
N ARG A 547 -12.16 8.21 13.14
CA ARG A 547 -11.71 8.63 11.81
C ARG A 547 -12.59 7.96 10.76
N LEU A 548 -13.18 8.75 9.87
CA LEU A 548 -13.86 8.27 8.68
C LEU A 548 -13.02 8.66 7.46
N THR A 549 -12.70 7.71 6.60
CA THR A 549 -12.03 7.99 5.32
C THR A 549 -13.01 7.80 4.18
N ASP A 550 -13.15 8.81 3.33
CA ASP A 550 -14.13 8.82 2.25
C ASP A 550 -13.61 8.26 0.91
N ILE A 551 -14.47 8.27 -0.11
CA ILE A 551 -14.15 7.83 -1.49
C ILE A 551 -13.05 8.63 -2.20
N TYR A 552 -12.56 9.73 -1.64
CA TYR A 552 -11.43 10.49 -2.16
C TYR A 552 -10.14 10.21 -1.38
N GLY A 553 -10.22 9.44 -0.29
CA GLY A 553 -9.15 9.27 0.68
C GLY A 553 -9.05 10.43 1.67
N GLN A 554 -10.09 11.27 1.77
CA GLN A 554 -10.11 12.37 2.74
C GLN A 554 -10.52 11.86 4.11
N ASN A 555 -9.76 12.25 5.13
CA ASN A 555 -10.05 11.94 6.51
C ASN A 555 -10.96 12.99 7.14
N TYR A 556 -11.94 12.49 7.88
CA TYR A 556 -12.85 13.23 8.73
C TYR A 556 -12.83 12.65 10.12
N TRP A 557 -13.17 13.46 11.11
CA TRP A 557 -13.12 13.07 12.51
C TRP A 557 -14.41 13.44 13.20
N THR A 558 -14.96 12.52 13.97
CA THR A 558 -16.08 12.82 14.87
C THR A 558 -15.63 13.74 16.00
N GLU A 559 -16.55 14.41 16.67
CA GLU A 559 -16.31 14.94 18.02
C GLU A 559 -15.77 13.84 18.95
N VAL A 560 -15.11 14.24 20.05
CA VAL A 560 -14.70 13.30 21.11
C VAL A 560 -15.91 12.53 21.61
N ILE A 561 -15.76 11.20 21.69
CA ILE A 561 -16.79 10.31 22.23
C ILE A 561 -17.16 10.78 23.64
N PRO A 562 -18.45 11.09 23.91
CA PRO A 562 -18.89 11.52 25.23
C PRO A 562 -18.66 10.42 26.28
N LYS A 563 -18.25 10.83 27.48
CA LYS A 563 -18.05 9.94 28.63
C LYS A 563 -19.33 9.64 29.39
#